data_AF-A0A846ZTU9-F1
#
_entry.id   AF-A0A846ZTU9-F1
#
_cell.length_a   1.000
_cell.length_b   1.000
_cell.length_c   1.000
_cell.angle_alpha   90.00
_cell.angle_beta   90.00
_cell.angle_gamma   90.00
#
_symmetry.space_group_name_H-M   'P 1'
#
loop_
_entity.id
_entity.type
_entity.pdbx_description
1 polymer ?
#
loop_
_entity_poly.entity_id
_entity_poly.type
_entity_poly.pdbx_seq_one_letter_code
_entity_poly.pdbx_strand_id
1 'polypeptide(L)'
;MKEFLTIISKIMSTILSIVFLLILTLLIALLLIGNSLSKKNITTIIKNIDLEKKETNSNQITISDYITNYTTELGIPKETAAEIITNKEISEMLADYVGDLSDFYLYGKELPVYTKEKIIVNITKINNLLPIDKQINLTEYQIQETTDKINQIGKDIVNKTEEKNNQRLSFKLDNSKINSIKGSLLFSLIIIFFLIALIRFKLYSPLGWCGIPMILVGGFYIIVGMMKSVIHHIAVMFKDFQYIVEILGKIILNQAFIYGVVIFLIGIAMTIIYYVIKKKNQKSNKPLTNKEIDREIAKL
;
A
#
# COMPACT_ATOMS: atom_id res chain seq x y z
N MET A 1 29.33 34.49 23.68
CA MET A 1 28.24 34.62 22.68
C MET A 1 28.30 33.54 21.58
N LYS A 2 29.44 33.30 20.90
CA LYS A 2 29.56 32.26 19.85
C LYS A 2 29.30 30.83 20.35
N GLU A 3 29.76 30.48 21.55
CA GLU A 3 29.52 29.15 22.13
C GLU A 3 28.05 28.91 22.46
N PHE A 4 27.39 29.91 23.05
CA PHE A 4 25.95 29.89 23.34
C PHE A 4 25.10 29.69 22.08
N LEU A 5 25.37 30.45 21.01
CA LEU A 5 24.71 30.27 19.70
C LEU A 5 24.96 28.87 19.11
N THR A 6 26.16 28.32 19.30
CA THR A 6 26.49 26.98 18.82
C THR A 6 25.70 25.90 19.57
N ILE A 7 25.51 26.05 20.88
CA ILE A 7 24.70 25.13 21.70
C ILE A 7 23.23 25.19 21.26
N ILE A 8 22.65 26.39 21.12
CA ILE A 8 21.27 26.56 20.64
C ILE A 8 21.10 25.92 19.26
N SER A 9 22.03 26.15 18.33
CA SER A 9 21.95 25.57 16.98
C SER A 9 21.91 24.04 17.01
N LYS A 10 22.63 23.40 17.95
CA LYS A 10 22.63 21.94 18.12
C LYS A 10 21.27 21.49 18.62
N ILE A 11 20.75 22.09 19.69
CA ILE A 11 19.47 21.74 20.29
C ILE A 11 18.34 21.85 19.26
N MET A 12 18.26 22.97 18.54
CA MET A 12 17.24 23.18 17.51
C MET A 12 17.35 22.19 16.35
N SER A 13 18.57 21.85 15.92
CA SER A 13 18.78 20.83 14.87
C SER A 13 18.39 19.43 15.34
N THR A 14 18.63 19.11 16.62
CA THR A 14 18.18 17.84 17.22
C THR A 14 16.66 17.76 17.22
N ILE A 15 15.96 18.81 17.65
CA ILE A 15 14.49 18.86 17.66
C ILE A 15 13.96 18.67 16.24
N LEU A 16 14.51 19.41 15.27
CA LEU A 16 14.13 19.27 13.86
C LEU A 16 14.39 17.86 13.30
N SER A 17 15.48 17.21 13.70
CA SER A 17 15.80 15.82 13.32
C SER A 17 14.79 14.81 13.91
N ILE A 18 14.32 15.03 15.14
CA ILE A 18 13.24 14.22 15.74
C ILE A 18 11.91 14.45 15.00
N VAL A 19 11.56 15.70 14.69
CA VAL A 19 10.35 16.00 13.91
C VAL A 19 10.44 15.38 12.52
N PHE A 20 11.61 15.44 11.88
CA PHE A 20 11.87 14.79 10.59
C PHE A 20 11.63 13.27 10.67
N LEU A 21 12.12 12.62 11.74
CA LEU A 21 11.90 11.19 11.98
C LEU A 21 10.41 10.85 12.06
N LEU A 22 9.64 11.62 12.82
CA LEU A 22 8.20 11.41 12.98
C LEU A 22 7.44 11.59 11.66
N ILE A 23 7.72 12.68 10.92
CA ILE A 23 7.09 12.96 9.62
C ILE A 23 7.44 11.87 8.61
N LEU A 24 8.71 11.43 8.57
CA LEU A 24 9.15 10.37 7.66
C LEU A 24 8.44 9.04 7.96
N THR A 25 8.29 8.71 9.25
CA THR A 25 7.57 7.51 9.69
C THR A 25 6.10 7.56 9.28
N LEU A 26 5.44 8.70 9.51
CA LEU A 26 4.04 8.91 9.11
C LEU A 26 3.86 8.82 7.59
N LEU A 27 4.79 9.38 6.81
CA LEU A 27 4.78 9.32 5.35
C LEU A 27 4.86 7.86 4.85
N ILE A 28 5.76 7.05 5.41
CA ILE A 28 5.89 5.64 5.04
C ILE A 28 4.62 4.86 5.42
N ALA A 29 4.08 5.08 6.63
CA ALA A 29 2.82 4.45 7.04
C ALA A 29 1.66 4.76 6.06
N LEU A 30 1.53 6.02 5.63
CA LEU A 30 0.53 6.42 4.64
C LEU A 30 0.76 5.80 3.25
N LEU A 31 2.02 5.62 2.84
CA LEU A 31 2.36 4.93 1.60
C LEU A 31 1.98 3.44 1.66
N LEU A 32 2.26 2.77 2.79
CA LEU A 32 1.93 1.37 3.01
C LEU A 32 0.41 1.13 2.98
N ILE A 33 -0.36 1.94 3.69
CA ILE A 33 -1.82 1.84 3.72
C ILE A 33 -2.40 2.09 2.32
N GLY A 34 -1.98 3.18 1.68
CA GLY A 34 -2.51 3.56 0.36
C GLY A 34 -2.22 2.54 -0.72
N ASN A 35 -1.03 1.93 -0.73
CA ASN A 35 -0.70 0.92 -1.71
C ASN A 35 -1.38 -0.42 -1.41
N SER A 36 -1.43 -0.83 -0.15
CA SER A 36 -2.01 -2.14 0.23
C SER A 36 -3.52 -2.21 -0.04
N LEU A 37 -4.21 -1.09 0.09
CA LEU A 37 -5.65 -0.96 -0.19
C LEU A 37 -5.97 -0.57 -1.65
N SER A 38 -4.97 -0.52 -2.53
CA SER A 38 -5.22 -0.20 -3.94
C SER A 38 -6.02 -1.29 -4.65
N LYS A 39 -6.86 -0.91 -5.62
CA LYS A 39 -7.60 -1.83 -6.50
C LYS A 39 -6.73 -2.98 -7.00
N LYS A 40 -5.52 -2.70 -7.49
CA LYS A 40 -4.57 -3.72 -7.98
C LYS A 40 -4.30 -4.80 -6.94
N ASN A 41 -4.02 -4.40 -5.70
CA ASN A 41 -3.69 -5.34 -4.62
C ASN A 41 -4.94 -6.07 -4.12
N ILE A 42 -6.08 -5.39 -4.05
CA ILE A 42 -7.37 -6.02 -3.72
C ILE A 42 -7.76 -7.07 -4.76
N THR A 43 -7.71 -6.72 -6.05
CA THR A 43 -7.95 -7.66 -7.15
C THR A 43 -6.98 -8.84 -7.07
N THR A 44 -5.70 -8.61 -6.73
CA THR A 44 -4.72 -9.71 -6.54
C THR A 44 -5.09 -10.61 -5.37
N ILE A 45 -5.64 -10.07 -4.28
CA ILE A 45 -6.14 -10.87 -3.14
C ILE A 45 -7.28 -11.77 -3.61
N ILE A 46 -8.29 -11.19 -4.28
CA ILE A 46 -9.49 -11.92 -4.70
C ILE A 46 -9.15 -13.00 -5.73
N LYS A 47 -8.27 -12.73 -6.70
CA LYS A 47 -7.80 -13.73 -7.67
C LYS A 47 -7.15 -14.94 -7.02
N ASN A 48 -6.52 -14.76 -5.86
CA ASN A 48 -5.88 -15.83 -5.12
C ASN A 48 -6.80 -16.48 -4.08
N ILE A 49 -8.06 -16.05 -3.93
CA ILE A 49 -9.02 -16.76 -3.08
C ILE A 49 -9.42 -18.05 -3.79
N ASP A 50 -9.10 -19.18 -3.18
CA ASP A 50 -9.65 -20.47 -3.55
C ASP A 50 -11.14 -20.50 -3.17
N LEU A 51 -12.00 -20.32 -4.17
CA LEU A 51 -13.46 -20.24 -3.99
C LEU A 51 -14.08 -21.59 -3.61
N GLU A 52 -13.36 -22.70 -3.81
CA GLU A 52 -13.84 -24.05 -3.50
C GLU A 52 -13.74 -24.38 -1.99
N LYS A 53 -12.82 -23.76 -1.26
CA LYS A 53 -12.45 -24.19 0.11
C LYS A 53 -13.08 -23.39 1.25
N LYS A 54 -13.97 -22.43 0.99
CA LYS A 54 -14.52 -21.58 2.05
C LYS A 54 -15.92 -21.98 2.48
N GLU A 55 -15.98 -22.57 3.68
CA GLU A 55 -17.20 -22.73 4.46
C GLU A 55 -17.73 -21.36 4.90
N THR A 56 -19.03 -21.13 4.71
CA THR A 56 -19.75 -20.03 5.39
C THR A 56 -20.15 -20.52 6.78
N ASN A 57 -19.89 -19.72 7.82
CA ASN A 57 -20.08 -20.17 9.20
C ASN A 57 -21.55 -20.54 9.50
N SER A 58 -21.68 -21.70 10.16
CA SER A 58 -22.81 -22.29 10.88
C SER A 58 -24.01 -22.90 10.13
N ASN A 59 -23.88 -23.23 8.85
CA ASN A 59 -24.56 -24.37 8.20
C ASN A 59 -24.08 -24.48 6.73
N GLN A 60 -22.96 -25.20 6.58
CA GLN A 60 -22.29 -25.78 5.41
C GLN A 60 -22.91 -25.56 4.01
N ILE A 61 -22.76 -24.37 3.45
CA ILE A 61 -22.82 -24.13 1.99
C ILE A 61 -21.61 -23.26 1.63
N THR A 62 -20.70 -23.77 0.80
CA THR A 62 -19.57 -22.98 0.27
C THR A 62 -20.06 -21.96 -0.77
N ILE A 63 -19.25 -20.96 -1.10
CA ILE A 63 -19.56 -20.05 -2.23
C ILE A 63 -19.72 -20.86 -3.53
N SER A 64 -18.90 -21.90 -3.69
CA SER A 64 -19.02 -22.85 -4.79
C SER A 64 -20.36 -23.57 -4.80
N ASP A 65 -20.84 -24.05 -3.64
CA ASP A 65 -22.15 -24.71 -3.53
C ASP A 65 -23.31 -23.76 -3.84
N TYR A 66 -23.21 -22.49 -3.41
CA TYR A 66 -24.23 -21.49 -3.72
C TYR A 66 -24.31 -21.21 -5.22
N ILE A 67 -23.17 -21.02 -5.89
CA ILE A 67 -23.11 -20.78 -7.34
C ILE A 67 -23.56 -22.03 -8.09
N THR A 68 -23.15 -23.22 -7.64
CA THR A 68 -23.53 -24.51 -8.25
C THR A 68 -25.03 -24.75 -8.14
N ASN A 69 -25.64 -24.48 -6.99
CA ASN A 69 -27.09 -24.63 -6.81
C ASN A 69 -27.86 -23.64 -7.70
N TYR A 70 -27.46 -22.37 -7.72
CA TYR A 70 -28.11 -21.34 -8.54
C TYR A 70 -27.99 -21.61 -10.05
N THR A 71 -26.82 -22.04 -10.52
CA THR A 71 -26.61 -22.39 -11.93
C THR A 71 -27.38 -23.65 -12.33
N THR A 72 -27.51 -24.62 -11.41
CA THR A 72 -28.36 -25.81 -11.61
C THR A 72 -29.84 -25.41 -11.72
N GLU A 73 -30.32 -24.47 -10.92
CA GLU A 73 -31.69 -23.92 -11.04
C GLU A 73 -31.93 -23.24 -12.41
N LEU A 74 -30.87 -22.73 -13.04
CA LEU A 74 -30.91 -22.16 -14.39
C LEU A 74 -30.74 -23.20 -15.52
N GLY A 75 -30.68 -24.49 -15.18
CA GLY A 75 -30.54 -25.59 -16.14
C GLY A 75 -29.11 -25.89 -16.57
N ILE A 76 -28.10 -25.31 -15.90
CA ILE A 76 -26.68 -25.61 -16.16
C ILE A 76 -26.28 -26.86 -15.36
N PRO A 77 -25.70 -27.90 -15.99
CA PRO A 77 -25.25 -29.08 -15.27
C PRO A 77 -24.21 -28.75 -14.19
N LYS A 78 -24.27 -29.45 -13.04
CA LYS A 78 -23.34 -29.24 -11.91
C LYS A 78 -21.86 -29.33 -12.31
N GLU A 79 -21.53 -30.23 -13.24
CA GLU A 79 -20.18 -30.41 -13.78
C GLU A 79 -19.71 -29.14 -14.51
N THR A 80 -20.58 -28.58 -15.36
CA THR A 80 -20.33 -27.32 -16.06
C THR A 80 -20.26 -26.14 -15.09
N ALA A 81 -21.07 -26.13 -14.02
CA ALA A 81 -21.04 -25.10 -12.99
C ALA A 81 -19.70 -25.09 -12.22
N ALA A 82 -19.16 -26.26 -11.88
CA ALA A 82 -17.87 -26.39 -11.23
C ALA A 82 -16.71 -25.93 -12.14
N GLU A 83 -16.76 -26.26 -13.43
CA GLU A 83 -15.80 -25.75 -14.43
C GLU A 83 -15.87 -24.22 -14.60
N ILE A 84 -17.06 -23.63 -14.50
CA ILE A 84 -17.30 -22.19 -14.52
C ILE A 84 -16.72 -21.52 -13.26
N ILE A 85 -16.92 -22.08 -12.07
CA ILE A 85 -16.44 -21.49 -10.80
C ILE A 85 -14.91 -21.53 -10.68
N THR A 86 -14.29 -22.59 -11.18
CA THR A 86 -12.82 -22.75 -11.20
C THR A 86 -12.15 -22.01 -12.35
N ASN A 87 -12.94 -21.42 -13.26
CA ASN A 87 -12.43 -20.72 -14.40
C ASN A 87 -11.67 -19.43 -14.00
N LYS A 88 -10.45 -19.30 -14.51
CA LYS A 88 -9.61 -18.14 -14.26
C LYS A 88 -10.31 -16.84 -14.67
N GLU A 89 -10.95 -16.77 -15.83
CA GLU A 89 -11.57 -15.54 -16.34
C GLU A 89 -12.75 -15.07 -15.48
N ILE A 90 -13.49 -16.01 -14.89
CA ILE A 90 -14.58 -15.70 -13.94
C ILE A 90 -14.01 -15.20 -12.62
N SER A 91 -12.94 -15.83 -12.13
CA SER A 91 -12.20 -15.32 -10.96
C SER A 91 -11.66 -13.91 -11.20
N GLU A 92 -11.15 -13.62 -12.41
CA GLU A 92 -10.71 -12.28 -12.78
C GLU A 92 -11.85 -11.27 -12.82
N MET A 93 -13.00 -11.66 -13.39
CA MET A 93 -14.20 -10.84 -13.43
C MET A 93 -14.72 -10.49 -12.03
N LEU A 94 -14.78 -11.47 -11.12
CA LEU A 94 -15.16 -11.26 -9.74
C LEU A 94 -14.15 -10.38 -9.00
N ALA A 95 -12.86 -10.59 -9.22
CA ALA A 95 -11.80 -9.80 -8.62
C ALA A 95 -11.80 -8.34 -9.09
N ASP A 96 -12.16 -8.08 -10.34
CA ASP A 96 -12.31 -6.73 -10.86
C ASP A 96 -13.54 -6.04 -10.26
N TYR A 97 -14.67 -6.73 -10.16
CA TYR A 97 -15.89 -6.19 -9.55
C TYR A 97 -15.71 -5.88 -8.06
N VAL A 98 -15.11 -6.80 -7.30
CA VAL A 98 -14.78 -6.57 -5.88
C VAL A 98 -13.73 -5.47 -5.72
N GLY A 99 -12.79 -5.35 -6.66
CA GLY A 99 -11.86 -4.23 -6.75
C GLY A 99 -12.58 -2.89 -6.92
N ASP A 100 -13.57 -2.80 -7.81
CA ASP A 100 -14.37 -1.60 -8.02
C ASP A 100 -15.27 -1.26 -6.82
N LEU A 101 -15.87 -2.27 -6.18
CA LEU A 101 -16.63 -2.08 -4.94
C LEU A 101 -15.75 -1.57 -3.81
N SER A 102 -14.53 -2.09 -3.69
CA SER A 102 -13.55 -1.61 -2.71
C SER A 102 -13.18 -0.16 -2.99
N ASP A 103 -13.06 0.22 -4.25
CA ASP A 103 -12.83 1.60 -4.65
C ASP A 103 -13.99 2.53 -4.26
N PHE A 104 -15.24 2.06 -4.38
CA PHE A 104 -16.44 2.76 -3.88
C PHE A 104 -16.38 2.96 -2.36
N TYR A 105 -16.17 1.89 -1.58
CA TYR A 105 -16.17 1.96 -0.11
C TYR A 105 -15.00 2.75 0.45
N LEU A 106 -13.78 2.52 -0.08
CA LEU A 106 -12.57 3.12 0.45
C LEU A 106 -12.39 4.56 -0.05
N TYR A 107 -12.59 4.80 -1.35
CA TYR A 107 -12.26 6.09 -1.96
C TYR A 107 -13.48 6.93 -2.32
N GLY A 108 -14.70 6.43 -2.08
CA GLY A 108 -15.93 7.16 -2.37
C GLY A 108 -16.19 7.37 -3.86
N LYS A 109 -15.63 6.51 -4.72
CA LYS A 109 -15.94 6.51 -6.17
C LYS A 109 -17.40 6.18 -6.42
N GLU A 110 -17.83 6.27 -7.67
CA GLU A 110 -19.17 5.83 -8.08
C GLU A 110 -19.33 4.33 -7.87
N LEU A 111 -20.54 3.90 -7.51
CA LEU A 111 -20.87 2.49 -7.36
C LEU A 111 -20.65 1.81 -8.72
N PRO A 112 -19.90 0.70 -8.80
CA PRO A 112 -19.73 0.00 -10.05
C PRO A 112 -21.07 -0.44 -10.62
N VAL A 113 -21.34 -0.03 -11.85
CA VAL A 113 -22.47 -0.49 -12.65
C VAL A 113 -21.97 -1.56 -13.61
N TYR A 114 -22.66 -2.70 -13.59
CA TYR A 114 -22.51 -3.74 -14.59
C TYR A 114 -23.38 -3.38 -15.80
N THR A 115 -22.79 -3.35 -16.99
CA THR A 115 -23.49 -3.03 -18.24
C THR A 115 -23.76 -4.30 -19.04
N LYS A 116 -24.73 -4.24 -19.97
CA LYS A 116 -25.01 -5.33 -20.90
C LYS A 116 -23.76 -5.74 -21.67
N GLU A 117 -22.97 -4.78 -22.14
CA GLU A 117 -21.74 -5.05 -22.91
C GLU A 117 -20.73 -5.85 -22.07
N LYS A 118 -20.59 -5.52 -20.77
CA LYS A 118 -19.72 -6.30 -19.87
C LYS A 118 -20.18 -7.75 -19.75
N ILE A 119 -21.49 -7.98 -19.63
CA ILE A 119 -22.07 -9.33 -19.57
C ILE A 119 -21.81 -10.08 -20.87
N ILE A 120 -22.07 -9.47 -22.02
CA ILE A 120 -21.84 -10.08 -23.34
C ILE A 120 -20.37 -10.45 -23.53
N VAL A 121 -19.45 -9.55 -23.18
CA VAL A 121 -18.00 -9.81 -23.27
C VAL A 121 -17.60 -11.00 -22.40
N ASN A 122 -18.15 -11.10 -21.18
CA ASN A 122 -17.81 -12.17 -20.25
C ASN A 122 -18.44 -13.51 -20.66
N ILE A 123 -19.66 -13.51 -21.18
CA ILE A 123 -20.28 -14.72 -21.75
C ILE A 123 -19.52 -15.20 -22.98
N THR A 124 -19.10 -14.28 -23.86
CA THR A 124 -18.31 -14.63 -25.05
C THR A 124 -16.99 -15.30 -24.65
N LYS A 125 -16.32 -14.76 -23.63
CA LYS A 125 -15.11 -15.33 -23.04
C LYS A 125 -15.35 -16.75 -22.50
N ILE A 126 -16.42 -16.95 -21.72
CA ILE A 126 -16.81 -18.26 -21.21
C ILE A 126 -17.15 -19.24 -22.35
N ASN A 127 -17.92 -18.80 -23.36
CA ASN A 127 -18.31 -19.63 -24.50
C ASN A 127 -17.13 -20.09 -25.34
N ASN A 128 -16.07 -19.29 -25.44
CA ASN A 128 -14.84 -19.68 -26.11
C ASN A 128 -14.11 -20.83 -25.40
N LEU A 129 -14.47 -21.13 -24.16
CA LEU A 129 -13.89 -22.20 -23.35
C LEU A 129 -14.79 -23.44 -23.27
N LEU A 130 -16.03 -23.35 -23.75
CA LEU A 130 -17.02 -24.44 -23.71
C LEU A 130 -17.12 -25.14 -25.07
N PRO A 131 -17.35 -26.46 -25.09
CA PRO A 131 -17.79 -27.18 -26.29
C PRO A 131 -19.01 -26.49 -26.92
N ILE A 132 -19.12 -26.53 -28.26
CA ILE A 132 -20.16 -25.82 -29.02
C ILE A 132 -21.58 -26.18 -28.52
N ASP A 133 -21.79 -27.45 -28.17
CA ASP A 133 -23.03 -27.99 -27.62
C ASP A 133 -23.35 -27.56 -26.18
N LYS A 134 -22.39 -26.91 -25.49
CA LYS A 134 -22.51 -26.39 -24.12
C LYS A 134 -22.43 -24.86 -24.03
N GLN A 135 -22.35 -24.16 -25.16
CA GLN A 135 -22.26 -22.70 -25.15
C GLN A 135 -23.52 -22.05 -24.59
N ILE A 136 -23.32 -21.01 -23.80
CA ILE A 136 -24.36 -20.24 -23.15
C ILE A 136 -24.88 -19.20 -24.16
N ASN A 137 -26.06 -19.44 -24.71
CA ASN A 137 -26.76 -18.47 -25.53
C ASN A 137 -27.85 -17.78 -24.69
N LEU A 138 -27.55 -16.59 -24.18
CA LEU A 138 -28.54 -15.77 -23.50
C LEU A 138 -29.30 -14.90 -24.50
N THR A 139 -30.61 -14.83 -24.33
CA THR A 139 -31.47 -13.85 -25.02
C THR A 139 -31.20 -12.44 -24.52
N GLU A 140 -31.57 -11.42 -25.30
CA GLU A 140 -31.44 -10.02 -24.88
C GLU A 140 -32.19 -9.73 -23.56
N TYR A 141 -33.34 -10.38 -23.38
CA TYR A 141 -34.11 -10.32 -22.13
C TYR A 141 -33.32 -10.89 -20.94
N GLN A 142 -32.71 -12.07 -21.09
CA GLN A 142 -31.90 -12.68 -20.02
C GLN A 142 -30.64 -11.87 -19.70
N ILE A 143 -30.02 -11.22 -20.70
CA ILE A 143 -28.89 -10.31 -20.48
C ILE A 143 -29.33 -9.10 -19.67
N GLN A 144 -30.49 -8.50 -20.00
CA GLN A 144 -31.06 -7.38 -19.24
C GLN A 144 -31.39 -7.80 -17.81
N GLU A 145 -32.08 -8.92 -17.62
CA GLU A 145 -32.46 -9.42 -16.29
C GLU A 145 -31.23 -9.70 -15.41
N THR A 146 -30.17 -10.28 -15.99
CA THR A 146 -28.91 -10.54 -15.30
C THR A 146 -28.22 -9.23 -14.92
N THR A 147 -28.23 -8.24 -15.82
CA THR A 147 -27.71 -6.89 -15.56
C THR A 147 -28.40 -6.25 -14.36
N ASP A 148 -29.73 -6.29 -14.34
CA ASP A 148 -30.52 -5.68 -13.28
C ASP A 148 -30.30 -6.38 -11.94
N LYS A 149 -30.27 -7.72 -11.92
CA LYS A 149 -29.98 -8.52 -10.71
C LYS A 149 -28.60 -8.21 -10.13
N ILE A 150 -27.54 -8.16 -10.94
CA ILE A 150 -26.18 -7.85 -10.47
C ILE A 150 -26.14 -6.44 -9.86
N ASN A 151 -26.75 -5.47 -10.54
CA ASN A 151 -26.80 -4.09 -10.05
C ASN A 151 -27.64 -3.96 -8.78
N GLN A 152 -28.73 -4.72 -8.65
CA GLN A 152 -29.56 -4.76 -7.44
C GLN A 152 -28.80 -5.38 -6.26
N ILE A 153 -28.12 -6.51 -6.46
CA ILE A 153 -27.27 -7.13 -5.44
C ILE A 153 -26.21 -6.14 -4.95
N GLY A 154 -25.56 -5.41 -5.87
CA GLY A 154 -24.61 -4.36 -5.53
C GLY A 154 -25.23 -3.29 -4.62
N LYS A 155 -26.43 -2.79 -4.96
CA LYS A 155 -27.17 -1.81 -4.13
C LYS A 155 -27.58 -2.37 -2.78
N ASP A 156 -28.07 -3.61 -2.73
CA ASP A 156 -28.53 -4.24 -1.50
C ASP A 156 -27.37 -4.49 -0.51
N ILE A 157 -26.19 -4.85 -1.03
CA ILE A 157 -24.96 -4.96 -0.23
C ILE A 157 -24.60 -3.60 0.39
N VAL A 158 -24.68 -2.52 -0.40
CA VAL A 158 -24.43 -1.16 0.09
C VAL A 158 -25.44 -0.78 1.17
N ASN A 159 -26.73 -0.92 0.89
CA ASN A 159 -27.80 -0.56 1.82
C ASN A 159 -27.69 -1.35 3.15
N LYS A 160 -27.50 -2.67 3.09
CA LYS A 160 -27.32 -3.51 4.30
C LYS A 160 -26.08 -3.13 5.10
N THR A 161 -25.01 -2.71 4.43
CA THR A 161 -23.78 -2.25 5.08
C THR A 161 -23.97 -0.90 5.75
N GLU A 162 -24.73 0.01 5.12
CA GLU A 162 -25.07 1.31 5.69
C GLU A 162 -26.06 1.21 6.87
N GLU A 163 -27.05 0.32 6.79
CA GLU A 163 -28.02 0.08 7.88
C GLU A 163 -27.39 -0.56 9.12
N LYS A 164 -26.45 -1.52 8.95
CA LYS A 164 -25.75 -2.15 10.09
C LYS A 164 -24.77 -1.20 10.77
N ASN A 165 -24.22 -0.23 10.05
CA ASN A 165 -23.30 0.78 10.58
C ASN A 165 -24.04 2.09 10.87
N ASN A 166 -24.92 2.09 11.88
CA ASN A 166 -25.55 3.30 12.45
C ASN A 166 -24.54 4.36 12.91
N GLN A 167 -23.26 4.00 13.03
CA GLN A 167 -22.15 4.94 13.06
C GLN A 167 -21.47 4.90 11.69
N ARG A 168 -21.63 5.97 10.91
CA ARG A 168 -20.77 6.27 9.78
C ARG A 168 -19.32 6.30 10.25
N LEU A 169 -18.64 5.16 10.28
CA LEU A 169 -17.23 5.09 9.93
C LEU A 169 -17.16 5.38 8.43
N SER A 170 -17.50 6.61 8.04
CA SER A 170 -17.28 7.17 6.72
C SER A 170 -15.78 7.43 6.58
N PHE A 171 -14.97 6.37 6.69
CA PHE A 171 -13.55 6.40 6.40
C PHE A 171 -13.41 6.36 4.87
N LYS A 172 -13.98 7.36 4.20
CA LYS A 172 -13.66 7.63 2.81
C LYS A 172 -12.26 8.22 2.82
N LEU A 173 -11.29 7.37 2.51
CA LEU A 173 -9.94 7.74 2.14
C LEU A 173 -10.04 8.55 0.85
N ASP A 174 -10.36 9.84 0.94
CA ASP A 174 -10.41 10.70 -0.23
C ASP A 174 -8.99 10.75 -0.84
N ASN A 175 -8.81 10.10 -1.99
CA ASN A 175 -7.52 9.99 -2.66
C ASN A 175 -6.90 11.36 -2.95
N SER A 176 -7.72 12.38 -3.19
CA SER A 176 -7.24 13.74 -3.38
C SER A 176 -6.64 14.30 -2.08
N LYS A 177 -7.31 14.09 -0.95
CA LYS A 177 -6.82 14.51 0.37
C LYS A 177 -5.59 13.74 0.81
N ILE A 178 -5.54 12.43 0.58
CA ILE A 178 -4.37 11.60 0.93
C ILE A 178 -3.16 12.00 0.11
N ASN A 179 -3.33 12.22 -1.19
CA ASN A 179 -2.23 12.68 -2.04
C ASN A 179 -1.78 14.10 -1.64
N SER A 180 -2.71 14.98 -1.28
CA SER A 180 -2.38 16.30 -0.72
C SER A 180 -1.61 16.20 0.61
N ILE A 181 -2.03 15.33 1.52
CA ILE A 181 -1.32 15.07 2.79
C ILE A 181 0.08 14.52 2.53
N LYS A 182 0.23 13.51 1.65
CA LYS A 182 1.54 12.96 1.26
C LYS A 182 2.45 14.05 0.69
N GLY A 183 1.92 14.89 -0.19
CA GLY A 183 2.64 16.04 -0.76
C GLY A 183 3.08 17.04 0.31
N SER A 184 2.19 17.38 1.25
CA SER A 184 2.47 18.29 2.36
C SER A 184 3.55 17.73 3.32
N LEU A 185 3.50 16.45 3.64
CA LEU A 185 4.52 15.79 4.46
C LEU A 185 5.89 15.77 3.75
N LEU A 186 5.92 15.46 2.45
CA LEU A 186 7.14 15.48 1.67
C LEU A 186 7.74 16.88 1.59
N PHE A 187 6.91 17.90 1.38
CA PHE A 187 7.32 19.30 1.39
C PHE A 187 7.86 19.73 2.76
N SER A 188 7.24 19.25 3.85
CA SER A 188 7.70 19.51 5.22
C SER A 188 9.09 18.93 5.48
N LEU A 189 9.39 17.72 4.98
CA LEU A 189 10.74 17.13 5.08
C LEU A 189 11.79 17.99 4.37
N ILE A 190 11.45 18.55 3.20
CA ILE A 190 12.33 19.46 2.45
C ILE A 190 12.56 20.75 3.25
N ILE A 191 11.50 21.36 3.78
CA ILE A 191 11.61 22.57 4.61
C ILE A 191 12.51 22.31 5.82
N ILE A 192 12.33 21.19 6.52
CA ILE A 192 13.15 20.84 7.68
C ILE A 192 14.62 20.69 7.29
N PHE A 193 14.90 20.07 6.13
CA PHE A 193 16.26 19.96 5.60
C PHE A 193 16.91 21.34 5.42
N PHE A 194 16.21 22.30 4.82
CA PHE A 194 16.70 23.67 4.65
C PHE A 194 16.83 24.43 5.97
N LEU A 195 15.88 24.28 6.89
CA LEU A 195 15.96 24.90 8.22
C LEU A 195 17.19 24.45 8.99
N ILE A 196 17.53 23.16 8.93
CA ILE A 196 18.76 22.64 9.55
C ILE A 196 20.00 23.27 8.88
N ALA A 197 19.98 23.50 7.56
CA ALA A 197 21.09 24.11 6.84
C ALA A 197 21.34 25.55 7.33
N LEU A 198 20.24 26.31 7.48
CA LEU A 198 20.23 27.70 7.94
C LEU A 198 20.71 27.80 9.39
N ILE A 199 20.12 27.02 10.30
CA ILE A 199 20.46 27.04 11.74
C ILE A 199 21.93 26.68 11.98
N ARG A 200 22.49 25.78 11.17
CA ARG A 200 23.87 25.29 11.30
C ARG A 200 24.89 26.10 10.50
N PHE A 201 24.43 27.06 9.69
CA PHE A 201 25.24 27.87 8.78
C PHE A 201 26.16 27.02 7.86
N LYS A 202 25.73 25.80 7.54
CA LYS A 202 26.55 24.80 6.83
C LYS A 202 25.64 23.94 5.97
N LEU A 203 25.74 24.12 4.64
CA LEU A 203 24.92 23.41 3.65
C LEU A 203 25.01 21.88 3.73
N TYR A 204 26.15 21.34 4.20
CA TYR A 204 26.32 19.89 4.36
C TYR A 204 25.80 19.33 5.69
N SER A 205 25.46 20.17 6.68
CA SER A 205 24.99 19.70 8.00
C SER A 205 23.69 18.89 7.96
N PRO A 206 22.66 19.28 7.18
CA PRO A 206 21.42 18.50 7.07
C PRO A 206 21.64 17.05 6.64
N LEU A 207 22.67 16.77 5.82
CA LEU A 207 22.97 15.41 5.38
C LEU A 207 23.18 14.45 6.55
N GLY A 208 23.85 14.88 7.62
CA GLY A 208 24.01 14.07 8.82
C GLY A 208 22.76 14.05 9.71
N TRP A 209 22.14 15.21 9.93
CA TRP A 209 21.00 15.35 10.84
C TRP A 209 19.69 14.75 10.31
N CYS A 210 19.51 14.66 8.99
CA CYS A 210 18.42 13.94 8.35
C CYS A 210 18.82 12.50 8.02
N GLY A 211 20.09 12.25 7.69
CA GLY A 211 20.61 10.92 7.38
C GLY A 211 20.44 9.91 8.53
N ILE A 212 20.75 10.32 9.77
CA ILE A 212 20.59 9.44 10.95
C ILE A 212 19.12 9.01 11.15
N PRO A 213 18.13 9.92 11.20
CA PRO A 213 16.72 9.55 11.18
C PRO A 213 16.33 8.60 10.05
N MET A 214 16.80 8.83 8.83
CA MET A 214 16.50 7.94 7.70
C MET A 214 17.04 6.53 7.93
N ILE A 215 18.25 6.39 8.47
CA ILE A 215 18.81 5.07 8.84
C ILE A 215 17.93 4.40 9.90
N LEU A 216 17.53 5.12 10.96
CA LEU A 216 16.70 4.56 12.03
C LEU A 216 15.34 4.11 11.52
N VAL A 217 14.65 4.96 10.75
CA VAL A 217 13.34 4.66 10.19
C VAL A 217 13.44 3.52 9.17
N GLY A 218 14.43 3.57 8.27
CA GLY A 218 14.66 2.53 7.28
C GLY A 218 14.95 1.16 7.93
N GLY A 219 15.81 1.14 8.95
CA GLY A 219 16.13 -0.06 9.72
C GLY A 219 14.92 -0.63 10.44
N PHE A 220 14.09 0.23 11.06
CA PHE A 220 12.83 -0.19 11.68
C PHE A 220 11.90 -0.88 10.66
N TYR A 221 11.68 -0.29 9.48
CA TYR A 221 10.80 -0.87 8.47
C TYR A 221 11.37 -2.15 7.81
N ILE A 222 12.70 -2.29 7.72
CA ILE A 222 13.34 -3.56 7.34
C ILE A 222 12.97 -4.66 8.34
N ILE A 223 13.15 -4.40 9.65
CA ILE A 223 12.83 -5.37 10.71
C ILE A 223 11.35 -5.75 10.64
N VAL A 224 10.46 -4.76 10.57
CA VAL A 224 9.02 -4.98 10.43
C VAL A 224 8.72 -5.88 9.21
N GLY A 225 9.32 -5.58 8.05
CA GLY A 225 9.13 -6.36 6.83
C GLY A 225 9.60 -7.82 6.92
N MET A 226 10.54 -8.14 7.82
CA MET A 226 11.01 -9.50 8.08
C MET A 226 10.11 -10.29 9.04
N MET A 227 9.20 -9.64 9.78
CA MET A 227 8.36 -10.27 10.82
C MET A 227 7.14 -11.01 10.23
N LYS A 228 7.36 -11.91 9.25
CA LYS A 228 6.29 -12.65 8.58
C LYS A 228 5.48 -13.55 9.52
N SER A 229 6.10 -14.09 10.58
CA SER A 229 5.42 -14.93 11.58
C SER A 229 4.35 -14.17 12.37
N VAL A 230 4.51 -12.87 12.57
CA VAL A 230 3.55 -12.04 13.31
C VAL A 230 2.24 -11.89 12.55
N ILE A 231 2.28 -11.85 11.21
CA ILE A 231 1.05 -11.80 10.40
C ILE A 231 0.18 -13.01 10.68
N HIS A 232 0.76 -14.20 10.75
CA HIS A 232 -0.01 -15.43 10.99
C HIS A 232 -0.72 -15.37 12.34
N HIS A 233 -0.03 -14.93 13.39
CA HIS A 233 -0.66 -14.74 14.70
C HIS A 233 -1.77 -13.67 14.71
N ILE A 234 -1.58 -12.56 13.99
CA ILE A 234 -2.62 -11.54 13.83
C ILE A 234 -3.81 -12.12 13.07
N ALA A 235 -3.56 -12.86 12.01
CA ALA A 235 -4.60 -13.42 11.19
C ALA A 235 -5.46 -14.45 11.93
N VAL A 236 -4.86 -15.28 12.79
CA VAL A 236 -5.58 -16.24 13.65
C VAL A 236 -6.53 -15.52 14.62
N MET A 237 -6.24 -14.29 15.03
CA MET A 237 -7.17 -13.48 15.84
C MET A 237 -8.43 -13.05 15.06
N PHE A 238 -8.34 -12.96 13.74
CA PHE A 238 -9.46 -12.63 12.85
C PHE A 238 -9.99 -13.89 12.16
N LYS A 239 -10.57 -14.83 12.93
CA LYS A 239 -11.03 -16.16 12.46
C LYS A 239 -11.74 -16.14 11.09
N ASP A 240 -12.67 -15.20 10.88
CA ASP A 240 -13.46 -15.13 9.65
C ASP A 240 -12.72 -14.48 8.46
N PHE A 241 -11.66 -13.72 8.74
CA PHE A 241 -10.89 -12.96 7.76
C PHE A 241 -9.42 -13.38 7.68
N GLN A 242 -9.02 -14.47 8.34
CA GLN A 242 -7.64 -14.89 8.49
C GLN A 242 -6.89 -14.85 7.17
N TYR A 243 -7.44 -15.47 6.12
CA TYR A 243 -6.83 -15.50 4.79
C TYR A 243 -6.59 -14.10 4.19
N ILE A 244 -7.56 -13.20 4.31
CA ILE A 244 -7.47 -11.83 3.79
C ILE A 244 -6.41 -11.05 4.57
N VAL A 245 -6.40 -11.21 5.89
CA VAL A 245 -5.40 -10.60 6.79
C VAL A 245 -4.00 -11.14 6.49
N GLU A 246 -3.86 -12.43 6.19
CA GLU A 246 -2.56 -13.02 5.82
C GLU A 246 -2.02 -12.46 4.50
N ILE A 247 -2.86 -12.35 3.47
CA ILE A 247 -2.42 -11.79 2.18
C ILE A 247 -2.11 -10.29 2.32
N LEU A 248 -3.00 -9.50 2.93
CA LEU A 248 -2.77 -8.08 3.17
C LEU A 248 -1.51 -7.85 3.99
N GLY A 249 -1.33 -8.62 5.06
CA GLY A 249 -0.13 -8.59 5.89
C GLY A 249 1.13 -8.86 5.06
N LYS A 250 1.13 -9.89 4.21
CA LYS A 250 2.28 -10.21 3.34
C LYS A 250 2.61 -9.06 2.39
N ILE A 251 1.60 -8.43 1.79
CA ILE A 251 1.77 -7.27 0.90
C ILE A 251 2.35 -6.08 1.67
N ILE A 252 1.78 -5.74 2.83
CA ILE A 252 2.24 -4.63 3.69
C ILE A 252 3.68 -4.85 4.12
N LEU A 253 4.02 -6.05 4.62
CA LEU A 253 5.38 -6.35 5.08
C LEU A 253 6.40 -6.32 3.95
N ASN A 254 6.06 -6.83 2.76
CA ASN A 254 6.97 -6.77 1.63
C ASN A 254 7.23 -5.32 1.18
N GLN A 255 6.19 -4.48 1.15
CA GLN A 255 6.36 -3.06 0.86
C GLN A 255 7.14 -2.33 1.95
N ALA A 256 6.91 -2.65 3.23
CA ALA A 256 7.66 -2.11 4.35
C ALA A 256 9.16 -2.43 4.22
N PHE A 257 9.49 -3.67 3.86
CA PHE A 257 10.86 -4.08 3.59
C PHE A 257 11.49 -3.24 2.46
N ILE A 258 10.82 -3.14 1.32
CA ILE A 258 11.34 -2.40 0.15
C ILE A 258 11.57 -0.92 0.50
N TYR A 259 10.57 -0.25 1.10
CA TYR A 259 10.71 1.15 1.51
C TYR A 259 11.78 1.32 2.59
N GLY A 260 11.86 0.39 3.54
CA GLY A 260 12.89 0.36 4.56
C GLY A 260 14.30 0.33 3.97
N VAL A 261 14.56 -0.59 3.03
CA VAL A 261 15.86 -0.71 2.35
C VAL A 261 16.24 0.56 1.60
N VAL A 262 15.32 1.11 0.81
CA VAL A 262 15.60 2.32 0.01
C VAL A 262 15.97 3.50 0.93
N ILE A 263 15.17 3.75 1.97
CA ILE A 263 15.38 4.86 2.89
C ILE A 263 16.65 4.65 3.72
N PHE A 264 16.93 3.41 4.14
CA PHE A 264 18.14 3.06 4.86
C PHE A 264 19.40 3.36 4.03
N LEU A 265 19.43 2.95 2.76
CA LEU A 265 20.56 3.19 1.86
C LEU A 265 20.76 4.69 1.58
N ILE A 266 19.68 5.45 1.36
CA ILE A 266 19.75 6.91 1.21
C ILE A 266 20.32 7.55 2.48
N GLY A 267 19.83 7.13 3.66
CA GLY A 267 20.32 7.62 4.95
C GLY A 267 21.81 7.35 5.17
N ILE A 268 22.30 6.15 4.81
CA ILE A 268 23.72 5.80 4.84
C ILE A 268 24.51 6.71 3.90
N ALA A 269 24.09 6.84 2.64
CA ALA A 269 24.78 7.65 1.65
C ALA A 269 24.90 9.12 2.12
N MET A 270 23.80 9.71 2.59
CA MET A 270 23.80 11.07 3.13
C MET A 270 24.76 11.22 4.32
N THR A 271 24.75 10.26 5.24
CA THR A 271 25.62 10.26 6.42
C THR A 271 27.10 10.15 6.03
N ILE A 272 27.45 9.26 5.08
CA ILE A 272 28.81 9.14 4.56
C ILE A 272 29.27 10.45 3.92
N ILE A 273 28.46 11.04 3.04
CA ILE A 273 28.77 12.31 2.37
C ILE A 273 29.00 13.42 3.41
N TYR A 274 28.15 13.50 4.45
CA TYR A 274 28.33 14.42 5.57
C TYR A 274 29.70 14.26 6.24
N TYR A 275 30.09 13.03 6.59
CA TYR A 275 31.37 12.76 7.24
C TYR A 275 32.57 13.11 6.34
N VAL A 276 32.50 12.79 5.05
CA VAL A 276 33.55 13.12 4.07
C VAL A 276 33.74 14.64 3.98
N ILE A 277 32.66 15.40 3.80
CA ILE A 277 32.72 16.87 3.69
C ILE A 277 33.21 17.49 5.02
N LYS A 278 32.71 17.02 6.16
CA LYS A 278 33.12 17.48 7.47
C LYS A 278 34.63 17.28 7.70
N LYS A 279 35.16 16.09 7.36
CA LYS A 279 36.59 15.77 7.49
C LYS A 279 37.46 16.67 6.61
N LYS A 280 37.03 16.94 5.37
CA LYS A 280 37.74 17.85 4.45
C LYS A 280 37.81 19.28 5.00
N ASN A 281 36.69 19.81 5.49
CA ASN A 281 36.63 21.16 6.06
C ASN A 281 37.43 21.31 7.37
N GLN A 282 37.56 20.24 8.16
CA GLN A 282 38.41 20.24 9.35
C GLN A 282 39.91 20.23 9.01
N LYS A 283 40.31 19.58 7.91
CA LYS A 283 41.71 19.61 7.45
C LYS A 283 42.10 20.98 6.89
N SER A 284 41.19 21.64 6.16
CA SER A 284 41.44 22.98 5.59
C SER A 284 41.58 24.09 6.63
N ASN A 285 40.98 23.93 7.81
CA ASN A 285 41.02 24.93 8.89
C ASN A 285 42.05 24.61 9.98
N LYS A 286 42.89 23.57 9.80
CA LYS A 286 44.02 23.35 10.71
C LYS A 286 45.15 24.31 10.35
N PRO A 287 45.72 25.05 11.31
CA PRO A 287 46.94 25.83 11.04
C PRO A 287 48.02 24.87 10.54
N LEU A 288 48.76 25.30 9.51
CA LEU A 288 49.92 24.58 9.00
C LEU A 288 50.85 24.26 10.17
N THR A 289 51.25 23.00 10.29
CA THR A 289 52.26 22.63 11.29
C THR A 289 53.59 23.27 10.92
N ASN A 290 54.46 23.56 11.89
CA ASN A 290 55.78 24.15 11.61
C ASN A 290 56.56 23.37 10.53
N LYS A 291 56.42 22.03 10.48
CA LYS A 291 57.00 21.18 9.43
C LYS A 291 56.44 21.42 8.01
N GLU A 292 55.18 21.83 7.89
CA GLU A 292 54.55 22.16 6.62
C GLU A 292 54.91 23.58 6.17
N ILE A 293 55.05 24.51 7.13
CA ILE A 293 55.58 25.86 6.90
C ILE A 293 57.03 25.78 6.40
N ASP A 294 57.88 25.00 7.08
CA ASP A 294 59.29 24.80 6.68
C ASP A 294 59.41 24.18 5.27
N ARG A 295 58.44 23.33 4.88
CA ARG A 295 58.38 22.73 3.53
C ARG A 295 57.90 23.69 2.44
N GLU A 296 57.03 24.65 2.77
CA GLU A 296 56.63 25.68 1.80
C GLU A 296 57.71 26.76 1.66
N ILE A 297 58.38 27.13 2.75
CA ILE A 297 59.53 28.03 2.72
C ILE A 297 60.67 27.42 1.91
N ALA A 298 60.93 26.12 2.02
CA ALA A 298 61.96 25.43 1.23
C ALA A 298 61.64 25.27 -0.27
N LYS A 299 60.43 25.65 -0.71
CA LYS A 299 60.02 25.65 -2.13
C LYS A 299 60.05 27.04 -2.78
N LEU A 300 60.26 28.10 -1.99
CA LEU A 300 60.50 29.47 -2.44
C LEU A 300 62.00 29.72 -2.57
#